data_AF-A0A833PF14-F1
#
_entry.id   AF-A0A833PF14-F1
#
_cell.length_a   1.000
_cell.length_b   1.000
_cell.length_c   1.000
_cell.angle_alpha   90.00
_cell.angle_beta   90.00
_cell.angle_gamma   90.00
#
_symmetry.space_group_name_H-M   'P 1'
#
loop_
_entity.id
_entity.type
_entity.pdbx_description
1 polymer ?
#
loop_
_entity_poly.entity_id
_entity_poly.type
_entity_poly.pdbx_seq_one_letter_code
_entity_poly.pdbx_strand_id
1 'polypeptide(L)'
;MSNKVIVKEYQPSIGHYAGNPFIEALPPILDTPDIIKALRGKVNFDITDQSLPASQRIHLIPQLLNIFFHPIERHIELWTKFSIMLRQGYVGRNISNGELNKHIQNGYERTMKGDISAFRYEPARSTAQSMSIIGCSGIGKTTTINNILSVYPQVIYHEKYNFTQIVYLKIDCPHDGSLKSLCLHFFRAVDIALDTNYEAKYALKRHGIETLLNLMRQIANFHAIGLLIIDEIQHLNIKNSGGADKMLNFFVTLVNVISLPVIMVGTPKARYIFNDLRGNRRAAGFGSVLWEPIKNEPNLELNNRIFKSEWNVLLPMLYGNISG
;
A
#
# COMPACT_ATOMS: atom_id res chain seq x y z
N MET A 1 -11.41 -3.00 -15.95
CA MET A 1 -10.39 -3.56 -16.86
C MET A 1 -9.15 -3.81 -16.03
N SER A 2 -8.72 -5.07 -15.91
CA SER A 2 -7.51 -5.42 -15.16
C SER A 2 -6.30 -4.80 -15.87
N ASN A 3 -5.57 -3.90 -15.18
CA ASN A 3 -4.31 -3.30 -15.66
C ASN A 3 -3.19 -4.34 -15.60
N LYS A 4 -3.35 -5.43 -16.36
CA LYS A 4 -2.35 -6.48 -16.51
C LYS A 4 -1.33 -6.03 -17.55
N VAL A 5 -0.08 -5.86 -17.12
CA VAL A 5 1.04 -5.57 -18.00
C VAL A 5 1.81 -6.86 -18.29
N ILE A 6 2.18 -7.07 -19.56
CA ILE A 6 3.04 -8.18 -19.96
C ILE A 6 4.47 -7.66 -20.00
N VAL A 7 5.36 -8.26 -19.24
CA VAL A 7 6.77 -7.87 -19.17
C VAL A 7 7.61 -8.82 -20.00
N LYS A 8 8.30 -8.25 -20.99
CA LYS A 8 9.24 -8.94 -21.90
C LYS A 8 10.70 -8.63 -21.57
N GLU A 9 10.96 -7.43 -21.06
CA GLU A 9 12.28 -6.94 -20.70
C GLU A 9 12.32 -6.47 -19.25
N TYR A 10 13.41 -6.77 -18.56
CA TYR A 10 13.63 -6.46 -17.15
C TYR A 10 14.70 -5.37 -17.05
N GLN A 11 14.42 -4.34 -16.25
CA GLN A 11 15.37 -3.24 -16.07
C GLN A 11 16.35 -3.59 -14.93
N PRO A 12 17.67 -3.49 -15.15
CA PRO A 12 18.65 -3.75 -14.11
C PRO A 12 18.38 -2.93 -12.84
N SER A 13 18.44 -3.58 -11.69
CA SER A 13 18.26 -2.92 -10.38
C SER A 13 19.57 -2.82 -9.60
N ILE A 14 19.51 -2.26 -8.39
CA ILE A 14 20.67 -1.91 -7.57
C ILE A 14 20.81 -2.80 -6.32
N GLY A 15 22.05 -3.02 -5.87
CA GLY A 15 22.33 -3.73 -4.62
C GLY A 15 21.62 -5.09 -4.52
N HIS A 16 20.93 -5.34 -3.40
CA HIS A 16 20.18 -6.59 -3.18
C HIS A 16 18.90 -6.71 -4.02
N TYR A 17 18.51 -5.69 -4.79
CA TYR A 17 17.39 -5.78 -5.72
C TYR A 17 17.79 -6.35 -7.09
N ALA A 18 19.08 -6.29 -7.42
CA ALA A 18 19.61 -6.74 -8.70
C ALA A 18 19.36 -8.24 -8.91
N GLY A 19 18.97 -8.61 -10.12
CA GLY A 19 18.72 -10.00 -10.51
C GLY A 19 17.43 -10.59 -9.95
N ASN A 20 16.53 -9.77 -9.38
CA ASN A 20 15.21 -10.21 -8.97
C ASN A 20 14.13 -9.77 -10.00
N PRO A 21 13.59 -10.71 -10.80
CA PRO A 21 12.62 -10.38 -11.84
C PRO A 21 11.36 -9.66 -11.36
N PHE A 22 10.90 -9.92 -10.12
CA PHE A 22 9.73 -9.24 -9.55
C PHE A 22 9.98 -7.77 -9.25
N ILE A 23 11.24 -7.39 -9.00
CA ILE A 23 11.63 -6.00 -8.73
C ILE A 23 11.98 -5.29 -10.02
N GLU A 24 12.72 -5.95 -10.91
CA GLU A 24 13.19 -5.41 -12.20
C GLU A 24 12.05 -5.19 -13.21
N ALA A 25 10.87 -5.76 -12.96
CA ALA A 25 9.66 -5.52 -13.72
C ALA A 25 8.83 -4.33 -13.21
N LEU A 26 9.14 -3.77 -12.04
CA LEU A 26 8.43 -2.61 -11.50
C LEU A 26 8.87 -1.33 -12.23
N PRO A 27 8.06 -0.24 -12.17
CA PRO A 27 8.52 1.09 -12.57
C PRO A 27 9.87 1.43 -11.92
N PRO A 28 10.74 2.24 -12.56
CA PRO A 28 12.05 2.56 -12.01
C PRO A 28 11.96 3.28 -10.65
N ILE A 29 13.06 3.28 -9.91
CA ILE A 29 13.18 4.10 -8.70
C ILE A 29 13.30 5.56 -9.16
N LEU A 30 12.25 6.34 -8.91
CA LEU A 30 12.17 7.73 -9.32
C LEU A 30 12.86 8.66 -8.30
N ASP A 31 13.45 9.73 -8.80
CA ASP A 31 13.93 10.84 -7.98
C ASP A 31 12.79 11.82 -7.65
N THR A 32 13.05 12.81 -6.80
CA THR A 32 12.01 13.76 -6.37
C THR A 32 11.31 14.49 -7.53
N PRO A 33 12.02 15.06 -8.53
CA PRO A 33 11.39 15.65 -9.72
C PRO A 33 10.45 14.68 -10.46
N ASP A 34 10.88 13.45 -10.69
CA ASP A 34 10.09 12.46 -11.42
C ASP A 34 8.90 11.96 -10.59
N ILE A 35 9.03 11.85 -9.27
CA ILE A 35 7.91 11.57 -8.35
C ILE A 35 6.86 12.66 -8.46
N ILE A 36 7.27 13.93 -8.42
CA ILE A 36 6.35 15.06 -8.55
C ILE A 36 5.64 14.99 -9.90
N LYS A 37 6.37 14.71 -10.98
CA LYS A 37 5.78 14.59 -12.32
C LYS A 37 4.79 13.42 -12.42
N ALA A 38 5.12 12.26 -11.84
CA ALA A 38 4.30 11.06 -11.88
C ALA A 38 2.99 11.20 -11.07
N LEU A 39 3.06 11.87 -9.91
CA LEU A 39 1.89 12.07 -9.04
C LEU A 39 1.04 13.28 -9.43
N ARG A 40 1.59 14.24 -10.18
CA ARG A 40 0.88 15.47 -10.51
C ARG A 40 -0.38 15.17 -11.34
N GLY A 41 -1.50 15.72 -10.87
CA GLY A 41 -2.77 15.67 -11.57
C GLY A 41 -2.71 16.37 -12.93
N LYS A 42 -3.22 15.72 -13.97
CA LYS A 42 -3.26 16.28 -15.34
C LYS A 42 -4.52 17.08 -15.55
N VAL A 43 -4.45 18.38 -15.26
CA VAL A 43 -5.54 19.32 -15.59
C VAL A 43 -5.47 19.64 -17.07
N ASN A 44 -6.42 19.12 -17.84
CA ASN A 44 -6.63 19.56 -19.22
C ASN A 44 -7.47 20.84 -19.16
N PHE A 45 -6.87 21.95 -19.60
CA PHE A 45 -7.55 23.23 -19.70
C PHE A 45 -7.73 23.55 -21.18
N ASP A 46 -8.97 23.72 -21.63
CA ASP A 46 -9.24 24.25 -22.96
C ASP A 46 -9.42 25.78 -22.86
N ILE A 47 -8.72 26.52 -23.72
CA ILE A 47 -8.87 27.98 -23.79
C ILE A 47 -10.31 28.35 -24.15
N THR A 48 -11.02 27.50 -24.89
CA THR A 48 -12.43 27.73 -25.24
C THR A 48 -13.35 27.72 -24.01
N ASP A 49 -12.96 27.06 -22.92
CA ASP A 49 -13.76 27.01 -21.68
C ASP A 49 -13.99 28.40 -21.08
N GLN A 50 -13.06 29.34 -21.31
CA GLN A 50 -13.20 30.73 -20.84
C GLN A 50 -14.35 31.46 -21.54
N SER A 51 -14.65 31.07 -22.78
CA SER A 51 -15.69 31.68 -23.61
C SER A 51 -17.11 31.18 -23.28
N LEU A 52 -17.24 30.13 -22.46
CA LEU A 52 -18.54 29.59 -22.07
C LEU A 52 -19.32 30.57 -21.18
N PRO A 53 -20.67 30.52 -21.20
CA PRO A 53 -21.51 31.26 -20.26
C PRO A 53 -21.14 30.96 -18.81
N ALA A 54 -21.29 31.94 -17.91
CA ALA A 54 -20.94 31.79 -16.49
C ALA A 54 -21.61 30.58 -15.82
N SER A 55 -22.87 30.30 -16.18
CA SER A 55 -23.63 29.15 -15.71
C SER A 55 -23.06 27.81 -16.16
N GLN A 56 -22.31 27.76 -17.26
CA GLN A 56 -21.65 26.54 -17.75
C GLN A 56 -20.24 26.42 -17.17
N ARG A 57 -19.48 27.52 -17.08
CA ARG A 57 -18.13 27.55 -16.48
C ARG A 57 -18.11 27.04 -15.04
N ILE A 58 -19.16 27.32 -14.27
CA ILE A 58 -19.25 26.83 -12.88
C ILE A 58 -19.26 25.29 -12.81
N HIS A 59 -19.73 24.59 -13.85
CA HIS A 59 -19.70 23.13 -13.93
C HIS A 59 -18.31 22.56 -14.27
N LEU A 60 -17.34 23.39 -14.66
CA LEU A 60 -15.95 22.99 -14.86
C LEU A 60 -15.18 22.91 -13.53
N ILE A 61 -15.57 23.70 -12.52
CA ILE A 61 -14.90 23.75 -11.21
C ILE A 61 -14.91 22.40 -10.49
N PRO A 62 -16.05 21.66 -10.41
CA PRO A 62 -16.07 20.34 -9.77
C PRO A 62 -15.14 19.31 -10.43
N GLN A 63 -14.82 19.47 -11.72
CA GLN A 63 -13.90 18.56 -12.41
C GLN A 63 -12.47 18.70 -11.85
N LEU A 64 -12.08 19.92 -11.49
CA LEU A 64 -10.77 20.19 -10.87
C LEU A 64 -10.64 19.52 -9.50
N LEU A 65 -11.72 19.34 -8.74
CA LEU A 65 -11.68 18.72 -7.41
C LEU A 65 -11.16 17.27 -7.45
N ASN A 66 -11.37 16.57 -8.58
CA ASN A 66 -10.94 15.18 -8.75
C ASN A 66 -9.62 15.04 -9.51
N ILE A 67 -9.24 16.07 -10.29
CA ILE A 67 -8.10 16.02 -11.21
C ILE A 67 -6.88 16.77 -10.65
N PHE A 68 -7.10 17.84 -9.91
CA PHE A 68 -6.00 18.63 -9.36
C PHE A 68 -5.33 17.87 -8.21
N PHE A 69 -4.04 17.55 -8.39
CA PHE A 69 -3.21 17.01 -7.34
C PHE A 69 -1.80 17.59 -7.48
N HIS A 70 -1.37 18.35 -6.49
CA HIS A 70 -0.01 18.86 -6.41
C HIS A 70 0.78 18.09 -5.34
N PRO A 71 1.81 17.32 -5.72
CA PRO A 71 2.65 16.62 -4.76
C PRO A 71 3.43 17.61 -3.88
N ILE A 72 3.34 17.44 -2.57
CA ILE A 72 4.13 18.16 -1.56
C ILE A 72 5.03 17.16 -0.82
N GLU A 73 5.86 17.65 0.11
CA GLU A 73 6.88 16.86 0.80
C GLU A 73 6.35 15.54 1.39
N ARG A 74 5.25 15.58 2.17
CA ARG A 74 4.64 14.35 2.72
C ARG A 74 4.17 13.34 1.66
N HIS A 75 3.78 13.80 0.46
CA HIS A 75 3.38 12.92 -0.63
C HIS A 75 4.60 12.17 -1.17
N ILE A 76 5.73 12.87 -1.28
CA ILE A 76 7.02 12.33 -1.72
C ILE A 76 7.58 11.37 -0.65
N GLU A 77 7.47 11.72 0.63
CA GLU A 77 7.87 10.84 1.73
C GLU A 77 7.06 9.54 1.72
N LEU A 78 5.72 9.64 1.57
CA LEU A 78 4.86 8.47 1.50
C LEU A 78 5.17 7.59 0.27
N TRP A 79 5.39 8.20 -0.89
CA TRP A 79 5.85 7.49 -2.10
C TRP A 79 7.13 6.71 -1.82
N THR A 80 8.12 7.35 -1.18
CA THR A 80 9.43 6.75 -0.90
C THR A 80 9.28 5.54 0.01
N LYS A 81 8.51 5.66 1.10
CA LYS A 81 8.22 4.54 2.00
C LYS A 81 7.50 3.40 1.28
N PHE A 82 6.48 3.72 0.47
CA PHE A 82 5.75 2.74 -0.34
C PHE A 82 6.70 1.97 -1.28
N SER A 83 7.52 2.71 -2.05
CA SER A 83 8.47 2.18 -3.02
C SER A 83 9.47 1.22 -2.39
N ILE A 84 10.01 1.58 -1.22
CA ILE A 84 10.94 0.72 -0.47
C ILE A 84 10.21 -0.51 0.06
N MET A 85 9.04 -0.34 0.70
CA MET A 85 8.27 -1.46 1.26
C MET A 85 7.93 -2.51 0.21
N LEU A 86 7.44 -2.07 -0.95
CA LEU A 86 7.09 -2.94 -2.07
C LEU A 86 8.29 -3.78 -2.53
N ARG A 87 9.43 -3.13 -2.78
CA ARG A 87 10.65 -3.81 -3.26
C ARG A 87 11.26 -4.71 -2.22
N GLN A 88 11.32 -4.27 -0.96
CA GLN A 88 11.81 -5.08 0.16
C GLN A 88 10.93 -6.33 0.37
N GLY A 89 9.63 -6.23 0.13
CA GLY A 89 8.73 -7.38 0.10
C GLY A 89 9.12 -8.45 -0.91
N TYR A 90 9.83 -8.11 -1.99
CA TYR A 90 10.26 -9.06 -3.01
C TYR A 90 11.68 -9.59 -2.82
N VAL A 91 12.54 -8.95 -2.03
CA VAL A 91 13.97 -9.33 -1.91
C VAL A 91 14.14 -10.83 -1.61
N GLY A 92 13.37 -11.37 -0.65
CA GLY A 92 13.43 -12.81 -0.30
C GLY A 92 12.62 -13.73 -1.21
N ARG A 93 12.11 -13.23 -2.34
CA ARG A 93 11.21 -13.92 -3.28
C ARG A 93 11.72 -13.70 -4.69
N ASN A 94 12.67 -14.51 -5.11
CA ASN A 94 13.23 -14.44 -6.44
C ASN A 94 12.88 -15.72 -7.23
N ILE A 95 12.22 -15.54 -8.38
CA ILE A 95 11.80 -16.64 -9.27
C ILE A 95 12.94 -17.22 -10.11
N SER A 96 14.06 -16.50 -10.24
CA SER A 96 15.17 -16.91 -11.08
C SER A 96 16.18 -17.84 -10.40
N ASN A 97 16.28 -17.79 -9.06
CA ASN A 97 17.33 -18.47 -8.29
C ASN A 97 16.79 -19.47 -7.24
N GLY A 98 15.48 -19.73 -7.26
CA GLY A 98 14.81 -20.67 -6.34
C GLY A 98 14.53 -20.12 -4.94
N GLU A 99 14.84 -18.86 -4.63
CA GLU A 99 14.50 -18.24 -3.35
C GLU A 99 13.00 -18.20 -3.11
N LEU A 100 12.17 -18.02 -4.15
CA LEU A 100 10.72 -18.14 -4.01
C LEU A 100 10.31 -19.52 -3.47
N ASN A 101 10.88 -20.60 -4.01
CA ASN A 101 10.55 -21.96 -3.58
C ASN A 101 11.03 -22.22 -2.14
N LYS A 102 12.24 -21.77 -1.80
CA LYS A 102 12.74 -21.82 -0.41
C LYS A 102 11.84 -21.04 0.54
N HIS A 103 11.36 -19.86 0.13
CA HIS A 103 10.44 -19.05 0.91
C HIS A 103 9.11 -19.79 1.16
N ILE A 104 8.55 -20.42 0.13
CA ILE A 104 7.32 -21.23 0.22
C ILE A 104 7.52 -22.43 1.16
N GLN A 105 8.62 -23.18 0.99
CA GLN A 105 8.93 -24.37 1.78
C GLN A 105 9.14 -24.04 3.26
N ASN A 106 9.93 -23.01 3.56
CA ASN A 106 10.12 -22.52 4.92
C ASN A 106 8.79 -22.14 5.59
N GLY A 107 7.88 -21.52 4.84
CA GLY A 107 6.54 -21.22 5.35
C GLY A 107 5.69 -22.48 5.58
N TYR A 108 5.80 -23.50 4.74
CA TYR A 108 5.08 -24.77 4.88
C TYR A 108 5.51 -25.56 6.11
N GLU A 109 6.82 -25.70 6.33
CA GLU A 109 7.38 -26.43 7.49
C GLU A 109 6.97 -25.82 8.83
N ARG A 110 6.88 -24.48 8.91
CA ARG A 110 6.39 -23.77 10.10
C ARG A 110 4.93 -24.06 10.41
N THR A 111 4.08 -24.16 9.38
CA THR A 111 2.66 -24.48 9.55
C THR A 111 2.45 -25.95 9.94
N MET A 112 3.22 -26.88 9.37
CA MET A 112 3.10 -28.32 9.65
C MET A 112 3.54 -28.71 11.06
N LYS A 113 4.56 -28.04 11.62
CA LYS A 113 5.04 -28.31 12.98
C LYS A 113 4.08 -27.88 14.09
N GLY A 114 2.88 -27.36 13.74
CA GLY A 114 1.86 -26.93 14.71
C GLY A 114 2.27 -25.72 15.53
N ASP A 115 3.43 -25.13 15.22
CA ASP A 115 4.11 -24.19 16.08
C ASP A 115 3.76 -22.75 15.72
N ILE A 116 2.46 -22.50 15.61
CA ILE A 116 1.91 -21.15 15.49
C ILE A 116 2.12 -20.39 16.82
N SER A 117 2.55 -21.07 17.89
CA SER A 117 2.83 -20.52 19.22
C SER A 117 4.31 -20.40 19.62
N ALA A 118 5.28 -21.06 18.97
CA ALA A 118 6.73 -20.88 19.28
C ALA A 118 7.33 -19.54 18.83
N PHE A 119 6.52 -18.55 18.47
CA PHE A 119 7.00 -17.19 18.16
C PHE A 119 7.59 -16.43 19.37
N ARG A 120 7.95 -17.10 20.48
CA ARG A 120 8.61 -16.49 21.64
C ARG A 120 10.13 -16.54 21.63
N TYR A 121 10.77 -17.34 20.78
CA TYR A 121 12.23 -17.36 20.70
C TYR A 121 12.72 -17.30 19.25
N GLU A 122 13.46 -16.22 18.98
CA GLU A 122 14.11 -15.80 17.74
C GLU A 122 13.26 -15.90 16.45
N PRO A 123 12.58 -14.81 16.05
CA PRO A 123 12.02 -14.74 14.72
C PRO A 123 13.18 -14.75 13.73
N ALA A 124 13.23 -15.77 12.87
CA ALA A 124 13.92 -15.64 11.58
C ALA A 124 13.60 -14.25 11.03
N ARG A 125 14.64 -13.43 10.78
CA ARG A 125 14.56 -12.00 10.40
C ARG A 125 13.32 -11.77 9.53
N SER A 126 12.21 -11.39 10.16
CA SER A 126 10.93 -11.27 9.49
C SER A 126 11.05 -10.04 8.60
N THR A 127 11.07 -10.23 7.28
CA THR A 127 11.07 -9.15 6.28
C THR A 127 9.72 -8.44 6.23
N ALA A 128 8.73 -8.88 7.02
CA ALA A 128 7.38 -8.38 6.99
C ALA A 128 7.30 -6.97 7.60
N GLN A 129 7.45 -5.99 6.72
CA GLN A 129 7.43 -4.56 7.02
C GLN A 129 5.99 -4.08 7.15
N SER A 130 5.70 -3.30 8.18
CA SER A 130 4.39 -2.65 8.30
C SER A 130 4.51 -1.15 8.45
N MET A 131 3.57 -0.42 7.86
CA MET A 131 3.41 1.02 8.03
C MET A 131 1.96 1.33 8.38
N SER A 132 1.76 2.40 9.16
CA SER A 132 0.42 2.93 9.44
C SER A 132 0.29 4.37 8.95
N ILE A 133 -0.84 4.72 8.35
CA ILE A 133 -1.16 6.09 7.92
C ILE A 133 -2.42 6.52 8.68
N ILE A 134 -2.25 7.45 9.62
CA ILE A 134 -3.32 7.87 10.53
C ILE A 134 -3.68 9.32 10.25
N GLY A 135 -4.96 9.61 10.03
CA GLY A 135 -5.43 11.00 9.88
C GLY A 135 -6.95 11.07 9.79
N CYS A 136 -7.52 12.25 10.02
CA CYS A 136 -8.97 12.46 9.97
C CYS A 136 -9.59 12.02 8.63
N SER A 137 -10.89 11.72 8.60
CA SER A 137 -11.56 11.42 7.33
C SER A 137 -11.53 12.64 6.40
N GLY A 138 -11.45 12.41 5.08
CA GLY A 138 -11.41 13.48 4.08
C GLY A 138 -10.07 14.22 3.91
N ILE A 139 -9.04 13.91 4.70
CA ILE A 139 -7.74 14.61 4.66
C ILE A 139 -6.81 14.21 3.48
N GLY A 140 -7.29 13.37 2.55
CA GLY A 140 -6.55 12.97 1.36
C GLY A 140 -5.63 11.73 1.49
N LYS A 141 -5.75 10.93 2.56
CA LYS A 141 -4.98 9.67 2.73
C LYS A 141 -5.20 8.71 1.56
N THR A 142 -6.45 8.30 1.36
CA THR A 142 -6.85 7.33 0.34
C THR A 142 -6.61 7.87 -1.06
N THR A 143 -6.85 9.17 -1.29
CA THR A 143 -6.54 9.85 -2.56
C THR A 143 -5.04 9.77 -2.88
N THR A 144 -4.18 10.07 -1.91
CA THR A 144 -2.72 10.00 -2.11
C THR A 144 -2.26 8.57 -2.40
N ILE A 145 -2.78 7.59 -1.67
CA ILE A 145 -2.47 6.17 -1.92
C ILE A 145 -2.91 5.77 -3.32
N ASN A 146 -4.14 6.10 -3.71
CA ASN A 146 -4.65 5.77 -5.05
C ASN A 146 -3.79 6.41 -6.15
N ASN A 147 -3.32 7.65 -5.96
CA ASN A 147 -2.41 8.31 -6.89
C ASN A 147 -1.06 7.58 -6.98
N ILE A 148 -0.48 7.15 -5.86
CA ILE A 148 0.74 6.33 -5.86
C ILE A 148 0.49 5.02 -6.62
N LEU A 149 -0.60 4.32 -6.30
CA LEU A 149 -0.97 3.06 -6.93
C LEU A 149 -1.18 3.19 -8.44
N SER A 150 -1.67 4.34 -8.92
CA SER A 150 -1.90 4.59 -10.36
C SER A 150 -0.62 4.54 -11.20
N VAL A 151 0.56 4.72 -10.58
CA VAL A 151 1.86 4.64 -11.27
C VAL A 151 2.38 3.20 -11.39
N TYR A 152 1.87 2.29 -10.55
CA TYR A 152 2.26 0.88 -10.57
C TYR A 152 1.21 0.04 -11.31
N PRO A 153 1.60 -0.87 -12.21
CA PRO A 153 0.65 -1.85 -12.73
C PRO A 153 0.18 -2.73 -11.57
N GLN A 154 -1.12 -3.01 -11.48
CA GLN A 154 -1.64 -3.85 -10.40
C GLN A 154 -1.16 -5.31 -10.56
N VAL A 155 -1.10 -5.79 -11.80
CA VAL A 155 -0.72 -7.16 -12.14
C VAL A 155 0.32 -7.15 -13.25
N ILE A 156 1.36 -7.97 -13.10
CA ILE A 156 2.42 -8.17 -14.08
C ILE A 156 2.44 -9.65 -14.48
N TYR A 157 2.48 -9.93 -15.78
CA TYR A 157 2.75 -11.27 -16.29
C TYR A 157 4.15 -11.35 -16.86
N HIS A 158 4.93 -12.29 -16.33
CA HIS A 158 6.29 -12.57 -16.75
C HIS A 158 6.28 -13.71 -17.77
N GLU A 159 6.35 -13.37 -19.05
CA GLU A 159 6.31 -14.35 -20.15
C GLU A 159 7.44 -15.39 -20.02
N LYS A 160 8.65 -14.93 -19.69
CA LYS A 160 9.84 -15.77 -19.48
C LYS A 160 9.65 -16.87 -18.42
N TYR A 161 8.88 -16.59 -17.38
CA TYR A 161 8.69 -17.49 -16.23
C TYR A 161 7.29 -18.12 -16.21
N ASN A 162 6.41 -17.75 -17.16
CA ASN A 162 4.99 -18.07 -17.16
C ASN A 162 4.34 -17.83 -15.78
N PHE A 163 4.63 -16.68 -15.17
CA PHE A 163 4.23 -16.38 -13.80
C PHE A 163 3.48 -15.05 -13.72
N THR A 164 2.42 -15.01 -12.91
CA THR A 164 1.63 -13.79 -12.68
C THR A 164 1.94 -13.22 -11.30
N GLN A 165 2.52 -12.02 -11.29
CA GLN A 165 2.82 -11.23 -10.10
C GLN A 165 1.69 -10.24 -9.83
N ILE A 166 1.20 -10.16 -8.60
CA ILE A 166 0.35 -9.06 -8.14
C ILE A 166 1.24 -8.03 -7.43
N VAL A 167 1.35 -6.83 -7.98
CA VAL A 167 2.20 -5.78 -7.37
C VAL A 167 1.63 -5.31 -6.04
N TYR A 168 0.32 -5.07 -6.00
CA TYR A 168 -0.36 -4.65 -4.78
C TYR A 168 -1.80 -5.15 -4.73
N LEU A 169 -2.32 -5.30 -3.51
CA LEU A 169 -3.75 -5.41 -3.23
C LEU A 169 -4.14 -4.31 -2.27
N LYS A 170 -5.28 -3.68 -2.54
CA LYS A 170 -5.93 -2.74 -1.62
C LYS A 170 -7.29 -3.29 -1.25
N ILE A 171 -7.57 -3.37 0.03
CA ILE A 171 -8.86 -3.78 0.59
C ILE A 171 -9.33 -2.78 1.62
N ASP A 172 -10.64 -2.58 1.70
CA ASP A 172 -11.26 -1.81 2.77
C ASP A 172 -11.69 -2.77 3.89
N CYS A 173 -11.55 -2.35 5.15
CA CYS A 173 -12.08 -3.12 6.26
C CYS A 173 -13.61 -3.29 6.12
N PRO A 174 -14.13 -4.49 6.42
CA PRO A 174 -15.54 -4.79 6.19
C PRO A 174 -16.44 -4.02 7.15
N HIS A 175 -17.65 -3.69 6.70
CA HIS A 175 -18.63 -2.94 7.51
C HIS A 175 -19.12 -3.70 8.75
N ASP A 176 -19.11 -5.04 8.70
CA ASP A 176 -19.42 -5.90 9.85
C ASP A 176 -18.28 -5.90 10.89
N GLY A 177 -17.13 -5.31 10.56
CA GLY A 177 -15.95 -5.20 11.42
C GLY A 177 -15.32 -6.54 11.79
N SER A 178 -15.62 -7.63 11.08
CA SER A 178 -15.14 -8.97 11.42
C SER A 178 -13.83 -9.34 10.71
N LEU A 179 -12.94 -10.04 11.42
CA LEU A 179 -11.67 -10.53 10.86
C LEU A 179 -11.88 -11.56 9.75
N LYS A 180 -12.97 -12.33 9.83
CA LYS A 180 -13.33 -13.30 8.80
C LYS A 180 -13.69 -12.60 7.49
N SER A 181 -14.52 -11.57 7.54
CA SER A 181 -14.90 -10.79 6.37
C SER A 181 -13.71 -10.03 5.78
N LEU A 182 -12.74 -9.63 6.61
CA LEU A 182 -11.48 -9.05 6.13
C LEU A 182 -10.68 -10.07 5.28
N CYS A 183 -10.59 -11.33 5.71
CA CYS A 183 -9.97 -12.38 4.90
C CYS A 183 -10.74 -12.62 3.59
N LEU A 184 -12.08 -12.55 3.61
CA LEU A 184 -12.90 -12.70 2.40
C LEU A 184 -12.68 -11.54 1.42
N HIS A 185 -12.58 -10.30 1.92
CA HIS A 185 -12.25 -9.13 1.11
C HIS A 185 -10.88 -9.27 0.43
N PHE A 186 -9.90 -9.88 1.10
CA PHE A 186 -8.63 -10.22 0.46
C PHE A 186 -8.81 -11.18 -0.73
N PHE A 187 -9.56 -12.28 -0.56
CA PHE A 187 -9.80 -13.21 -1.66
C PHE A 187 -10.55 -12.54 -2.82
N ARG A 188 -11.56 -11.72 -2.50
CA ARG A 188 -12.28 -10.92 -3.49
C ARG A 188 -11.36 -9.99 -4.27
N ALA A 189 -10.41 -9.33 -3.59
CA ALA A 189 -9.48 -8.43 -4.25
C ALA A 189 -8.51 -9.16 -5.19
N VAL A 190 -8.11 -10.39 -4.84
CA VAL A 190 -7.37 -11.28 -5.75
C VAL A 190 -8.23 -11.66 -6.96
N ASP A 191 -9.48 -12.04 -6.71
CA ASP A 191 -10.42 -12.42 -7.76
C ASP A 191 -10.66 -11.28 -8.76
N ILE A 192 -10.83 -10.05 -8.28
CA ILE A 192 -10.96 -8.87 -9.14
C ILE A 192 -9.67 -8.60 -9.94
N ALA A 193 -8.50 -8.79 -9.32
CA ALA A 193 -7.22 -8.52 -9.99
C ALA A 193 -6.92 -9.53 -11.10
N LEU A 194 -7.27 -10.81 -10.88
CA LEU A 194 -6.84 -11.94 -11.71
C LEU A 194 -7.98 -12.66 -12.46
N ASP A 195 -9.23 -12.28 -12.25
CA ASP A 195 -10.42 -13.00 -12.75
C ASP A 195 -10.49 -14.45 -12.24
N THR A 196 -10.33 -14.63 -10.92
CA THR A 196 -10.36 -15.94 -10.24
C THR A 196 -11.62 -16.09 -9.36
N ASN A 197 -11.72 -17.20 -8.61
CA ASN A 197 -12.87 -17.49 -7.75
C ASN A 197 -12.48 -18.06 -6.37
N TYR A 198 -11.49 -17.44 -5.71
CA TYR A 198 -11.03 -17.81 -4.38
C TYR A 198 -12.06 -17.48 -3.30
N GLU A 199 -12.75 -16.34 -3.39
CA GLU A 199 -13.73 -15.93 -2.39
C GLU A 199 -14.82 -16.99 -2.25
N ALA A 200 -15.50 -17.37 -3.34
CA ALA A 200 -16.56 -18.38 -3.25
C ALA A 200 -16.01 -19.74 -2.80
N LYS A 201 -14.83 -20.14 -3.30
CA LYS A 201 -14.18 -21.41 -2.95
C LYS A 201 -13.90 -21.54 -1.46
N TYR A 202 -13.52 -20.45 -0.79
CA TYR A 202 -13.17 -20.48 0.64
C TYR A 202 -14.29 -19.99 1.55
N ALA A 203 -15.23 -19.18 1.06
CA ALA A 203 -16.41 -18.72 1.82
C ALA A 203 -17.41 -19.86 2.08
N LEU A 204 -17.60 -20.76 1.11
CA LEU A 204 -18.52 -21.90 1.24
C LEU A 204 -18.11 -22.89 2.34
N LYS A 205 -16.83 -22.94 2.66
CA LYS A 205 -16.29 -23.80 3.71
C LYS A 205 -16.32 -23.04 5.03
N ARG A 206 -16.80 -23.65 6.11
CA ARG A 206 -16.85 -23.07 7.47
C ARG A 206 -15.44 -22.98 8.11
N HIS A 207 -14.48 -22.38 7.40
CA HIS A 207 -13.12 -22.20 7.85
C HIS A 207 -13.03 -21.22 9.03
N GLY A 208 -12.16 -21.55 9.99
CA GLY A 208 -11.74 -20.64 11.05
C GLY A 208 -10.73 -19.60 10.53
N ILE A 209 -10.50 -18.55 11.31
CA ILE A 209 -9.62 -17.43 10.94
C ILE A 209 -8.19 -17.89 10.65
N GLU A 210 -7.64 -18.81 11.44
CA GLU A 210 -6.30 -19.37 11.24
C GLU A 210 -6.17 -20.11 9.91
N THR A 211 -7.20 -20.89 9.53
CA THR A 211 -7.23 -21.55 8.23
C THR A 211 -7.28 -20.53 7.10
N LEU A 212 -8.07 -19.46 7.24
CA LEU A 212 -8.16 -18.39 6.25
C LEU A 212 -6.82 -17.65 6.10
N LEU A 213 -6.13 -17.34 7.20
CA LEU A 213 -4.79 -16.74 7.17
C LEU A 213 -3.77 -17.62 6.43
N ASN A 214 -3.81 -18.93 6.65
CA ASN A 214 -2.96 -19.87 5.91
C ASN A 214 -3.28 -19.91 4.42
N LEU A 215 -4.57 -19.85 4.05
CA LEU A 215 -4.99 -19.76 2.65
C LEU A 215 -4.55 -18.43 2.01
N MET A 216 -4.68 -17.31 2.73
CA MET A 216 -4.17 -16.01 2.28
C MET A 216 -2.66 -16.08 2.02
N ARG A 217 -1.88 -16.70 2.92
CA ARG A 217 -0.44 -16.93 2.73
C ARG A 217 -0.15 -17.74 1.47
N GLN A 218 -0.88 -18.81 1.23
CA GLN A 218 -0.69 -19.64 0.03
C GLN A 218 -0.91 -18.83 -1.25
N ILE A 219 -1.99 -18.05 -1.30
CA ILE A 219 -2.32 -17.21 -2.46
C ILE A 219 -1.31 -16.07 -2.62
N ALA A 220 -0.89 -15.44 -1.52
CA ALA A 220 0.13 -14.40 -1.53
C ALA A 220 1.47 -14.87 -2.09
N ASN A 221 1.86 -16.11 -1.78
CA ASN A 221 3.07 -16.68 -2.36
C ASN A 221 2.86 -17.15 -3.80
N PHE A 222 1.72 -17.77 -4.10
CA PHE A 222 1.41 -18.30 -5.43
C PHE A 222 1.35 -17.22 -6.50
N HIS A 223 0.85 -16.03 -6.17
CA HIS A 223 0.81 -14.88 -7.09
C HIS A 223 1.87 -13.81 -6.79
N ALA A 224 2.85 -14.14 -5.94
CA ALA A 224 3.87 -13.22 -5.44
C ALA A 224 3.31 -11.82 -5.14
N ILE A 225 2.31 -11.71 -4.27
CA ILE A 225 1.70 -10.42 -3.92
C ILE A 225 2.78 -9.52 -3.33
N GLY A 226 2.93 -8.27 -3.78
CA GLY A 226 4.01 -7.39 -3.34
C GLY A 226 3.74 -6.61 -2.06
N LEU A 227 2.52 -6.10 -1.93
CA LEU A 227 2.12 -5.22 -0.84
C LEU A 227 0.61 -5.34 -0.60
N LEU A 228 0.19 -5.40 0.67
CA LEU A 228 -1.22 -5.34 1.05
C LEU A 228 -1.52 -4.00 1.73
N ILE A 229 -2.51 -3.28 1.21
CA ILE A 229 -3.06 -2.08 1.81
C ILE A 229 -4.41 -2.42 2.42
N ILE A 230 -4.59 -2.13 3.70
CA ILE A 230 -5.85 -2.28 4.43
C ILE A 230 -6.31 -0.88 4.81
N ASP A 231 -7.30 -0.37 4.09
CA ASP A 231 -7.88 0.94 4.33
C ASP A 231 -9.03 0.88 5.33
N GLU A 232 -9.38 2.05 5.88
CA GLU A 232 -10.54 2.22 6.75
C GLU A 232 -10.51 1.31 7.99
N ILE A 233 -9.32 1.05 8.55
CA ILE A 233 -9.10 0.06 9.62
C ILE A 233 -9.88 0.33 10.92
N GLN A 234 -10.35 1.57 11.12
CA GLN A 234 -11.22 1.91 12.25
C GLN A 234 -12.60 1.25 12.17
N HIS A 235 -13.00 0.71 11.03
CA HIS A 235 -14.26 -0.03 10.88
C HIS A 235 -14.21 -1.41 11.54
N LEU A 236 -13.02 -1.90 11.91
CA LEU A 236 -12.92 -3.11 12.71
C LEU A 236 -13.54 -2.91 14.08
N ASN A 237 -14.39 -3.85 14.45
CA ASN A 237 -15.10 -3.83 15.71
C ASN A 237 -14.45 -4.83 16.66
N ILE A 238 -14.02 -4.35 17.82
CA ILE A 238 -13.36 -5.16 18.86
C ILE A 238 -14.24 -6.34 19.28
N LYS A 239 -15.55 -6.12 19.49
CA LYS A 239 -16.49 -7.18 19.89
C LYS A 239 -16.65 -8.22 18.78
N ASN A 240 -16.85 -7.77 17.54
CA ASN A 240 -17.05 -8.68 16.39
C ASN A 240 -15.76 -9.41 16.00
N SER A 241 -14.60 -8.90 16.42
CA SER A 241 -13.29 -9.55 16.28
C SER A 241 -12.97 -10.52 17.43
N GLY A 242 -13.88 -10.68 18.40
CA GLY A 242 -13.70 -11.56 19.55
C GLY A 242 -12.79 -11.02 20.64
N GLY A 243 -12.56 -9.71 20.69
CA GLY A 243 -11.72 -9.01 21.66
C GLY A 243 -10.54 -8.26 21.03
N ALA A 244 -9.96 -7.32 21.79
CA ALA A 244 -8.83 -6.51 21.32
C ALA A 244 -7.59 -7.39 21.11
N ASP A 245 -7.32 -8.31 22.03
CA ASP A 245 -6.19 -9.23 21.93
C ASP A 245 -6.26 -10.13 20.70
N LYS A 246 -7.45 -10.65 20.36
CA LYS A 246 -7.64 -11.47 19.16
C LYS A 246 -7.40 -10.67 17.87
N MET A 247 -7.87 -9.41 17.83
CA MET A 247 -7.62 -8.51 16.71
C MET A 247 -6.13 -8.18 16.57
N LEU A 248 -5.45 -7.86 17.66
CA LEU A 248 -4.01 -7.57 17.65
C LEU A 248 -3.21 -8.79 17.21
N ASN A 249 -3.50 -9.95 17.79
CA ASN A 249 -2.88 -11.22 17.40
C ASN A 249 -3.14 -11.54 15.93
N PHE A 250 -4.33 -11.23 15.41
CA PHE A 250 -4.61 -11.37 13.98
C PHE A 250 -3.65 -10.55 13.13
N PHE A 251 -3.42 -9.25 13.41
CA PHE A 251 -2.52 -8.42 12.60
C PHE A 251 -1.03 -8.74 12.79
N VAL A 252 -0.64 -9.18 13.99
CA VAL A 252 0.71 -9.73 14.22
C VAL A 252 0.90 -10.98 13.35
N THR A 253 -0.08 -11.89 13.40
CA THR A 253 -0.08 -13.13 12.63
C THR A 253 -0.16 -12.87 11.14
N LEU A 254 -0.99 -11.93 10.68
CA LEU A 254 -1.14 -11.57 9.27
C LEU A 254 0.22 -11.19 8.66
N VAL A 255 0.92 -10.26 9.29
CA VAL A 255 2.21 -9.78 8.82
C VAL A 255 3.26 -10.89 8.89
N ASN A 256 3.30 -11.67 9.98
CA ASN A 256 4.29 -12.73 10.16
C ASN A 256 4.05 -13.98 9.29
N VAL A 257 2.79 -14.37 9.11
CA VAL A 257 2.38 -15.59 8.38
C VAL A 257 2.35 -15.31 6.90
N ILE A 258 1.70 -14.23 6.45
CA ILE A 258 1.63 -13.91 5.03
C ILE A 258 3.01 -13.49 4.50
N SER A 259 3.93 -13.05 5.37
CA SER A 259 5.30 -12.64 4.99
C SER A 259 5.29 -11.54 3.93
N LEU A 260 4.30 -10.66 4.03
CA LEU A 260 4.00 -9.61 3.08
C LEU A 260 4.09 -8.25 3.77
N PRO A 261 4.66 -7.21 3.13
CA PRO A 261 4.54 -5.87 3.63
C PRO A 261 3.08 -5.40 3.71
N VAL A 262 2.68 -4.77 4.82
CA VAL A 262 1.30 -4.30 5.03
C VAL A 262 1.26 -2.82 5.36
N ILE A 263 0.47 -2.05 4.61
CA ILE A 263 0.11 -0.66 4.93
C ILE A 263 -1.30 -0.64 5.50
N MET A 264 -1.45 -0.08 6.68
CA MET A 264 -2.75 0.08 7.31
C MET A 264 -3.12 1.56 7.34
N VAL A 265 -4.32 1.89 6.88
CA VAL A 265 -4.78 3.27 6.73
C VAL A 265 -6.03 3.43 7.57
N GLY A 266 -6.12 4.53 8.32
CA GLY A 266 -7.31 4.78 9.11
C GLY A 266 -7.32 6.12 9.82
N THR A 267 -8.34 6.29 10.64
CA THR A 267 -8.50 7.47 11.48
C THR A 267 -7.78 7.33 12.82
N PRO A 268 -7.59 8.42 13.58
CA PRO A 268 -7.05 8.34 14.94
C PRO A 268 -7.79 7.37 15.87
N LYS A 269 -9.04 7.01 15.57
CA LYS A 269 -9.80 5.97 16.30
C LYS A 269 -9.12 4.60 16.27
N ALA A 270 -8.36 4.29 15.21
CA ALA A 270 -7.64 3.03 15.09
C ALA A 270 -6.24 3.05 15.71
N ARG A 271 -5.84 4.12 16.41
CA ARG A 271 -4.49 4.29 16.96
C ARG A 271 -4.06 3.17 17.92
N TYR A 272 -5.01 2.58 18.65
CA TYR A 272 -4.74 1.47 19.57
C TYR A 272 -4.19 0.22 18.86
N ILE A 273 -4.74 -0.12 17.69
CA ILE A 273 -4.26 -1.24 16.85
C ILE A 273 -2.78 -1.04 16.51
N PHE A 274 -2.39 0.20 16.24
CA PHE A 274 -1.03 0.53 15.79
C PHE A 274 -0.01 0.63 16.92
N ASN A 275 -0.39 1.17 18.08
CA ASN A 275 0.52 1.31 19.21
C ASN A 275 1.01 -0.06 19.72
N ASP A 276 0.13 -1.06 19.78
CA ASP A 276 0.49 -2.39 20.25
C ASP A 276 1.29 -3.19 19.19
N LEU A 277 1.02 -2.95 17.90
CA LEU A 277 1.87 -3.46 16.82
C LEU A 277 3.28 -2.86 16.84
N ARG A 278 3.47 -1.63 17.37
CA ARG A 278 4.81 -1.02 17.57
C ARG A 278 5.56 -1.67 18.73
N GLY A 279 4.89 -2.01 19.82
CA GLY A 279 5.49 -2.68 20.98
C GLY A 279 6.21 -3.99 20.61
N ASN A 280 5.64 -4.73 19.66
CA ASN A 280 6.16 -5.99 19.13
C ASN A 280 7.14 -5.86 17.95
N ARG A 281 7.40 -4.65 17.42
CA ARG A 281 8.17 -4.44 16.17
C ARG A 281 9.26 -3.37 16.29
N ARG A 282 9.91 -3.26 17.44
CA ARG A 282 10.97 -2.27 17.73
C ARG A 282 12.25 -2.36 16.88
N ALA A 283 12.32 -3.21 15.85
CA ALA A 283 13.53 -3.39 15.04
C ALA A 283 13.36 -3.25 13.51
N ALA A 284 12.16 -3.11 12.92
CA ALA A 284 12.03 -3.12 11.44
C ALA A 284 10.74 -2.48 10.84
N GLY A 285 10.06 -1.56 11.52
CA GLY A 285 8.83 -0.94 10.99
C GLY A 285 9.05 0.44 10.38
N PHE A 286 8.48 0.71 9.20
CA PHE A 286 8.37 2.06 8.59
C PHE A 286 7.58 3.08 9.44
N GLY A 287 7.21 2.68 10.66
CA GLY A 287 6.59 3.50 11.67
C GLY A 287 5.16 3.87 11.31
N SER A 288 4.82 5.11 11.65
CA SER A 288 3.53 5.69 11.35
C SER A 288 3.71 7.05 10.72
N VAL A 289 2.98 7.28 9.64
CA VAL A 289 2.81 8.57 9.02
C VAL A 289 1.56 9.18 9.62
N LEU A 290 1.71 10.32 10.29
CA LEU A 290 0.58 11.10 10.77
C LEU A 290 0.17 12.07 9.65
N TRP A 291 -1.06 11.95 9.18
CA TRP A 291 -1.62 12.73 8.09
C TRP A 291 -2.50 13.84 8.66
N GLU A 292 -1.87 14.97 8.97
CA GLU A 292 -2.51 16.15 9.56
C GLU A 292 -2.94 17.16 8.48
N PRO A 293 -3.83 18.10 8.77
CA PRO A 293 -3.99 19.28 7.91
C PRO A 293 -2.67 20.00 7.67
N ILE A 294 -2.50 20.54 6.46
CA ILE A 294 -1.34 21.39 6.14
C ILE A 294 -1.44 22.63 7.04
N LYS A 295 -0.40 22.90 7.81
CA LYS A 295 -0.32 24.07 8.69
C LYS A 295 0.22 25.25 7.88
N ASN A 296 -0.33 26.44 8.12
CA ASN A 296 0.19 27.69 7.56
C ASN A 296 1.46 28.10 8.31
N GLU A 297 2.55 27.37 8.04
CA GLU A 297 3.85 27.58 8.66
C GLU A 297 4.75 28.47 7.78
N PRO A 298 5.59 29.33 8.39
CA PRO A 298 6.57 30.12 7.64
C PRO A 298 7.65 29.21 7.02
N ASN A 299 8.40 29.76 6.06
CA ASN A 299 9.58 29.06 5.53
C ASN A 299 10.65 28.94 6.62
N LEU A 300 11.41 27.85 6.58
CA LEU A 300 12.57 27.68 7.45
C LEU A 300 13.80 28.30 6.78
N GLU A 301 14.46 29.22 7.46
CA GLU A 301 15.74 29.79 7.03
C GLU A 301 16.88 29.14 7.82
N LEU A 302 17.77 28.45 7.11
CA LEU A 302 18.95 27.82 7.71
C LEU A 302 20.16 28.03 6.81
N ASN A 303 21.25 28.57 7.36
CA ASN A 303 22.51 28.79 6.63
C ASN A 303 22.32 29.54 5.29
N ASN A 304 21.56 30.65 5.29
CA ASN A 304 21.22 31.45 4.09
C ASN A 304 20.48 30.66 2.99
N ARG A 305 19.87 29.52 3.31
CA ARG A 305 18.97 28.77 2.42
C ARG A 305 17.55 28.82 2.97
N ILE A 306 16.59 29.07 2.08
CA ILE A 306 15.16 29.09 2.38
C ILE A 306 14.58 27.73 2.01
N PHE A 307 14.06 27.01 3.01
CA PHE A 307 13.28 25.79 2.84
C PHE A 307 11.81 26.16 2.92
N LYS A 308 11.10 26.02 1.79
CA LYS A 308 9.68 26.38 1.74
C LYS A 308 8.85 25.40 2.57
N SER A 309 7.92 25.92 3.36
CA SER A 309 6.93 25.07 4.04
C SER A 309 5.98 24.42 3.01
N GLU A 310 5.34 23.31 3.37
CA GLU A 310 4.34 22.67 2.49
C GLU A 310 3.23 23.63 2.06
N TRP A 311 2.82 24.54 2.96
CA TRP A 311 1.85 25.59 2.65
C TRP A 311 2.36 26.55 1.57
N ASN A 312 3.59 27.04 1.69
CA ASN A 312 4.19 27.97 0.73
C ASN A 312 4.63 27.31 -0.58
N VAL A 313 4.74 25.98 -0.63
CA VAL A 313 4.87 25.21 -1.88
C VAL A 313 3.53 25.11 -2.60
N LEU A 314 2.44 24.86 -1.86
CA LEU A 314 1.11 24.65 -2.44
C LEU A 314 0.43 25.95 -2.88
N LEU A 315 0.57 27.02 -2.09
CA LEU A 315 -0.17 28.28 -2.30
C LEU A 315 -0.01 28.87 -3.72
N PRO A 316 1.20 28.98 -4.30
CA PRO A 316 1.37 29.52 -5.65
C PRO A 316 0.72 28.65 -6.74
N MET A 317 0.52 27.36 -6.48
CA MET A 317 -0.11 26.43 -7.42
C MET A 317 -1.63 26.59 -7.45
N LEU A 318 -2.24 27.10 -6.37
CA LEU A 318 -3.67 27.33 -6.27
C LEU A 318 -4.07 28.69 -6.84
N TYR A 319 -3.25 29.71 -6.62
CA TYR A 319 -3.57 31.10 -6.96
C TYR A 319 -2.85 31.60 -8.22
N GLY A 320 -1.92 30.80 -8.78
CA GLY A 320 -0.93 31.30 -9.73
C GLY A 320 0.05 32.26 -9.07
N ASN A 321 1.10 32.68 -9.78
CA ASN A 321 1.91 33.81 -9.34
C ASN A 321 1.03 35.08 -9.40
N ILE A 322 0.27 35.37 -8.34
CA ILE A 322 -0.31 36.69 -8.11
C ILE A 322 0.83 37.57 -7.60
N SER A 323 1.79 37.85 -8.48
CA SER A 323 2.66 39.00 -8.37
C SER A 323 2.09 40.03 -9.34
N GLY A 324 1.08 40.74 -8.86
CA GLY A 324 0.59 42.02 -9.35
C GLY A 324 0.67 43.01 -8.20
#